data_AF-A0AAD7N2T7-F1
#
_entry.id   AF-A0AAD7N2T7-F1
#
_cell.length_a   1.000
_cell.length_b   1.000
_cell.length_c   1.000
_cell.angle_alpha   90.00
_cell.angle_beta   90.00
_cell.angle_gamma   90.00
#
_symmetry.space_group_name_H-M   'P 1'
#
loop_
_entity.id
_entity.type
_entity.pdbx_description
1 polymer ?
#
loop_
_entity_poly.entity_id
_entity_poly.type
_entity_poly.pdbx_seq_one_letter_code
_entity_poly.pdbx_strand_id
1 'polypeptide(L)'
;NSFGLFREYPSIPTYNPDEMLSPEELADIPGGTRANTATLPSQLTPFEPPNQSSLPVPEPSSPSVSTGPFKNWSIMALMNWQWTGSQTRSIEQMDKLVGVLKDPRFAKHFDIKWETDKFDEYLATGGGSEVRDGWKSASVDISVPDGLRYNSVEAAPVFSVPGLFYRPLIKVIKSGIQNVGDRCFHYTPFKQFWSPSPDGPPQRLYDEIYASDAMVEAHTAVQKLPPEPNCMLKRVVLALMFWSDSTHLASFGDASLWPLYLFFGNQSKWLRVKPQSNTCHHIAYFPKV
;
A
#
# COMPACT_ATOMS: atom_id res chain seq x y z
N ASN A 1 29.97 -9.76 7.47
CA ASN A 1 29.82 -10.54 6.22
C ASN A 1 31.12 -10.42 5.41
N SER A 2 31.19 -10.98 4.20
CA SER A 2 32.37 -10.91 3.32
C SER A 2 32.79 -9.48 2.93
N PHE A 3 31.91 -8.49 3.10
CA PHE A 3 32.14 -7.08 2.80
C PHE A 3 32.58 -6.27 4.03
N GLY A 4 32.88 -6.93 5.15
CA GLY A 4 33.28 -6.26 6.40
C GLY A 4 32.13 -5.55 7.14
N LEU A 5 30.87 -5.80 6.76
CA LEU A 5 29.71 -5.25 7.46
C LEU A 5 29.33 -6.12 8.65
N PHE A 6 29.04 -5.49 9.78
CA PHE A 6 28.53 -6.17 10.98
C PHE A 6 27.54 -5.28 11.74
N ARG A 7 26.78 -5.92 12.63
CA ARG A 7 25.73 -5.29 13.43
C ARG A 7 26.02 -5.45 14.90
N GLU A 8 25.85 -4.38 15.66
CA GLU A 8 25.86 -4.38 17.12
C GLU A 8 24.41 -4.26 17.60
N TYR A 9 23.91 -5.30 18.26
CA TYR A 9 22.56 -5.32 18.82
C TYR A 9 22.60 -5.04 20.33
N PRO A 10 21.58 -4.35 20.89
CA PRO A 10 21.47 -4.14 22.34
C PRO A 10 21.13 -5.42 23.11
N SER A 11 20.54 -6.40 22.44
CA SER A 11 20.23 -7.74 22.95
C SER A 11 20.18 -8.73 21.79
N ILE A 12 20.23 -10.04 22.07
CA ILE A 12 20.19 -11.06 21.02
C ILE A 12 18.86 -10.93 20.25
N PRO A 13 18.89 -10.64 18.93
CA PRO A 13 17.68 -10.53 18.15
C PRO A 13 17.02 -11.90 18.04
N THR A 14 15.72 -11.95 18.23
CA THR A 14 14.95 -13.20 18.07
C THR A 14 14.46 -13.41 16.63
N TYR A 15 14.66 -12.40 15.79
CA TYR A 15 14.13 -12.33 14.44
C TYR A 15 14.98 -11.33 13.64
N ASN A 16 15.37 -11.71 12.43
CA ASN A 16 16.08 -10.86 11.48
C ASN A 16 15.47 -11.06 10.08
N PRO A 17 14.71 -10.08 9.55
CA PRO A 17 14.03 -10.25 8.26
C PRO A 17 15.03 -10.43 7.10
N ASP A 18 16.24 -9.91 7.24
CA ASP A 18 17.23 -9.95 6.15
C ASP A 18 17.83 -11.34 5.93
N GLU A 19 17.71 -12.25 6.90
CA GLU A 19 18.10 -13.66 6.73
C GLU A 19 17.09 -14.45 5.90
N MET A 20 15.86 -13.94 5.78
CA MET A 20 14.79 -14.55 5.00
C MET A 20 14.64 -13.96 3.60
N LEU A 21 15.36 -12.88 3.31
CA LEU A 21 15.38 -12.24 1.99
C LEU A 21 16.38 -12.96 1.08
N SER A 22 15.90 -13.47 -0.05
CA SER A 22 16.79 -14.06 -1.05
C SER A 22 17.40 -12.98 -1.95
N PRO A 23 18.62 -13.18 -2.50
CA PRO A 23 19.21 -12.23 -3.46
C PRO A 23 18.30 -11.94 -4.67
N GLU A 24 17.50 -12.93 -5.09
CA GLU A 24 16.53 -12.79 -6.17
C GLU A 24 15.35 -11.89 -5.79
N GLU A 25 14.99 -11.82 -4.50
CA GLU A 25 13.95 -10.90 -4.03
C GLU A 25 14.42 -9.44 -4.01
N LEU A 26 15.73 -9.24 -3.93
CA LEU A 26 16.42 -7.95 -4.01
C LEU A 26 16.78 -7.56 -5.45
N ALA A 27 16.62 -8.47 -6.40
CA ALA A 27 16.96 -8.24 -7.81
C ALA A 27 15.69 -7.96 -8.63
N ASP A 28 15.66 -6.81 -9.32
CA ASP A 28 14.61 -6.50 -10.30
C ASP A 28 14.93 -7.07 -11.70
N ILE A 29 15.70 -8.16 -11.78
CA ILE A 29 16.12 -8.75 -13.06
C ILE A 29 14.92 -9.47 -13.69
N PRO A 30 14.40 -9.03 -14.84
CA PRO A 30 13.34 -9.74 -15.56
C PRO A 30 13.92 -11.06 -16.08
N GLY A 31 13.42 -12.21 -15.61
CA GLY A 31 13.82 -13.54 -16.12
C GLY A 31 14.08 -14.64 -15.09
N GLY A 32 13.99 -14.36 -13.78
CA GLY A 32 14.07 -15.40 -12.74
C GLY A 32 12.76 -16.18 -12.58
N THR A 33 12.80 -17.51 -12.76
CA THR A 33 11.63 -18.41 -12.86
C THR A 33 10.75 -18.58 -11.60
N ARG A 34 10.82 -17.70 -10.60
CA ARG A 34 9.98 -17.81 -9.38
C ARG A 34 9.52 -16.44 -8.86
N ALA A 35 8.26 -16.39 -8.43
CA ALA A 35 7.62 -15.21 -7.87
C ALA A 35 8.39 -14.67 -6.65
N ASN A 36 8.70 -13.37 -6.68
CA ASN A 36 9.34 -12.63 -5.59
C ASN A 36 8.41 -12.63 -4.36
N THR A 37 8.80 -13.32 -3.27
CA THR A 37 7.96 -13.44 -2.06
C THR A 37 8.16 -12.34 -1.03
N ALA A 38 9.09 -11.40 -1.26
CA ALA A 38 9.22 -10.15 -0.50
C ALA A 38 8.19 -9.09 -0.92
N THR A 39 7.46 -9.37 -2.00
CA THR A 39 6.29 -8.59 -2.41
C THR A 39 5.07 -9.23 -1.76
N LEU A 40 4.18 -8.44 -1.17
CA LEU A 40 2.84 -8.93 -0.82
C LEU A 40 2.26 -9.69 -2.02
N PRO A 41 1.52 -10.80 -1.83
CA PRO A 41 0.90 -11.46 -2.95
C PRO A 41 0.01 -10.46 -3.68
N SER A 42 0.50 -9.96 -4.83
CA SER A 42 -0.37 -9.55 -5.91
C SER A 42 -1.28 -10.74 -6.13
N GLN A 43 -2.60 -10.54 -6.04
CA GLN A 43 -3.52 -11.58 -6.45
C GLN A 43 -3.04 -12.11 -7.81
N LEU A 44 -2.73 -13.41 -7.83
CA LEU A 44 -2.01 -14.11 -8.88
C LEU A 44 -2.48 -13.68 -10.27
N THR A 45 -1.62 -13.02 -11.03
CA THR A 45 -1.63 -13.15 -12.49
C THR A 45 -0.22 -13.50 -12.94
N PRO A 46 0.01 -14.72 -13.47
CA PRO A 46 1.21 -15.00 -14.22
C PRO A 46 1.14 -14.26 -15.56
N PHE A 47 2.28 -13.94 -16.16
CA PHE A 47 2.53 -13.41 -17.50
C PHE A 47 3.09 -11.97 -17.55
N GLU A 48 4.41 -11.93 -17.78
CA GLU A 48 5.14 -10.87 -18.48
C GLU A 48 4.51 -10.57 -19.86
N PRO A 49 4.72 -9.35 -20.40
CA PRO A 49 4.01 -8.88 -21.58
C PRO A 49 4.51 -9.56 -22.86
N PRO A 50 3.67 -10.29 -23.61
CA PRO A 50 3.93 -10.47 -25.03
C PRO A 50 3.52 -9.19 -25.75
N ASN A 51 4.36 -8.75 -26.69
CA ASN A 51 4.07 -7.71 -27.67
C ASN A 51 2.60 -7.70 -28.10
N GLN A 52 2.01 -6.50 -28.11
CA GLN A 52 0.66 -6.19 -28.59
C GLN A 52 0.43 -6.85 -29.96
N SER A 53 -0.14 -8.05 -29.93
CA SER A 53 -0.69 -8.73 -31.09
C SER A 53 -2.20 -8.60 -30.93
N SER A 54 -2.73 -7.40 -31.19
CA SER A 54 -4.17 -7.22 -31.29
C SER A 54 -4.67 -8.08 -32.44
N LEU A 55 -5.51 -9.07 -32.14
CA LEU A 55 -6.34 -9.66 -33.18
C LEU A 55 -7.26 -8.54 -33.68
N PRO A 56 -7.32 -8.29 -35.00
CA PRO A 56 -8.16 -7.23 -35.55
C PRO A 56 -9.61 -7.49 -35.12
N VAL A 57 -10.22 -6.50 -34.48
CA VAL A 57 -11.64 -6.52 -34.12
C VAL A 57 -12.43 -6.54 -35.43
N PRO A 58 -13.15 -7.62 -35.75
CA PRO A 58 -13.98 -7.63 -36.94
C PRO A 58 -15.21 -6.77 -36.68
N GLU A 59 -15.47 -5.79 -37.54
CA GLU A 59 -16.74 -5.07 -37.53
C GLU A 59 -17.92 -6.06 -37.69
N PRO A 60 -19.05 -5.83 -37.01
CA PRO A 60 -20.18 -6.76 -36.93
C PRO A 60 -20.93 -7.03 -38.26
N SER A 61 -20.45 -6.50 -39.38
CA SER A 61 -21.11 -6.54 -40.70
C SER A 61 -20.52 -7.57 -41.68
N SER A 62 -19.48 -8.33 -41.30
CA SER A 62 -18.84 -9.31 -42.20
C SER A 62 -19.33 -10.75 -41.94
N PRO A 63 -19.91 -11.47 -42.93
CA PRO A 63 -20.46 -12.81 -42.72
C PRO A 63 -19.41 -13.94 -42.56
N SER A 64 -18.11 -13.62 -42.51
CA SER A 64 -17.02 -14.59 -42.33
C SER A 64 -16.05 -14.16 -41.22
N VAL A 65 -16.57 -13.90 -40.02
CA VAL A 65 -15.71 -13.71 -38.85
C VAL A 65 -15.14 -15.07 -38.43
N SER A 66 -13.84 -15.29 -38.70
CA SER A 66 -13.10 -16.43 -38.15
C SER A 66 -13.18 -16.39 -36.63
N THR A 67 -13.86 -17.37 -36.02
CA THR A 67 -14.02 -17.46 -34.56
C THR A 67 -12.75 -17.96 -33.85
N GLY A 68 -11.65 -18.18 -34.60
CA GLY A 68 -10.43 -18.77 -34.10
C GLY A 68 -10.70 -20.13 -33.44
N PRO A 69 -10.13 -20.42 -32.25
CA PRO A 69 -10.36 -21.70 -31.54
C PRO A 69 -11.74 -21.79 -30.87
N PHE A 70 -12.57 -20.75 -30.93
CA PHE A 70 -13.80 -20.65 -30.15
C PHE A 70 -15.02 -21.15 -30.92
N LYS A 71 -15.97 -21.76 -30.17
CA LYS A 71 -17.16 -22.43 -30.73
C LYS A 71 -18.17 -21.46 -31.37
N ASN A 72 -18.17 -20.19 -31.00
CA ASN A 72 -19.04 -19.17 -31.57
C ASN A 72 -18.46 -17.78 -31.38
N TRP A 73 -19.05 -16.80 -32.06
CA TRP A 73 -18.61 -15.40 -32.03
C TRP A 73 -18.67 -14.78 -30.63
N SER A 74 -19.70 -15.07 -29.84
CA SER A 74 -19.85 -14.48 -28.49
C SER A 74 -18.74 -14.92 -27.55
N ILE A 75 -18.31 -16.20 -27.60
CA ILE A 75 -17.16 -16.69 -26.84
C ILE A 75 -15.88 -16.00 -27.32
N MET A 76 -15.69 -15.87 -28.64
CA MET A 76 -14.53 -15.17 -29.19
C MET A 76 -14.50 -13.70 -28.76
N ALA A 77 -15.62 -12.98 -28.83
CA ALA A 77 -15.71 -11.56 -28.48
C ALA A 77 -15.45 -11.33 -26.99
N LEU A 78 -15.99 -12.18 -26.11
CA LEU A 78 -15.74 -12.12 -24.66
C LEU A 78 -14.29 -12.45 -24.32
N MET A 79 -13.71 -13.47 -24.98
CA MET A 79 -12.31 -13.83 -24.79
C MET A 79 -11.38 -12.75 -25.34
N ASN A 80 -11.67 -12.17 -26.50
CA ASN A 80 -10.93 -11.03 -27.01
C ASN A 80 -11.01 -9.88 -26.02
N TRP A 81 -12.21 -9.50 -25.55
CA TRP A 81 -12.37 -8.48 -24.51
C TRP A 81 -11.57 -8.83 -23.24
N GLN A 82 -11.57 -10.07 -22.74
CA GLN A 82 -10.78 -10.46 -21.56
C GLN A 82 -9.29 -10.15 -21.71
N TRP A 83 -8.74 -10.45 -22.89
CA TRP A 83 -7.31 -10.41 -23.16
C TRP A 83 -6.87 -9.12 -23.87
N THR A 84 -7.81 -8.26 -24.29
CA THR A 84 -7.55 -6.93 -24.83
C THR A 84 -7.95 -5.85 -23.83
N GLY A 85 -6.99 -5.02 -23.40
CA GLY A 85 -7.21 -3.92 -22.47
C GLY A 85 -6.23 -3.94 -21.29
N SER A 86 -6.68 -3.42 -20.14
CA SER A 86 -5.87 -3.40 -18.91
C SER A 86 -5.64 -4.82 -18.39
N GLN A 87 -4.42 -5.10 -17.92
CA GLN A 87 -3.93 -6.41 -17.42
C GLN A 87 -4.57 -6.86 -16.09
N THR A 88 -5.66 -6.24 -15.65
CA THR A 88 -6.26 -6.41 -14.31
C THR A 88 -7.49 -7.33 -14.28
N ARG A 89 -7.86 -7.96 -15.39
CA ARG A 89 -9.05 -8.84 -15.46
C ARG A 89 -8.67 -10.28 -15.10
N SER A 90 -9.12 -10.78 -13.95
CA SER A 90 -8.93 -12.20 -13.60
C SER A 90 -9.97 -13.10 -14.29
N ILE A 91 -9.64 -14.38 -14.46
CA ILE A 91 -10.56 -15.38 -15.01
C ILE A 91 -11.78 -15.54 -14.09
N GLU A 92 -11.59 -15.50 -12.76
CA GLU A 92 -12.70 -15.58 -11.80
C GLU A 92 -13.69 -14.41 -11.92
N GLN A 93 -13.20 -13.20 -12.21
CA GLN A 93 -14.07 -12.04 -12.44
C GLN A 93 -14.84 -12.17 -13.75
N MET A 94 -14.22 -12.76 -14.79
CA MET A 94 -14.92 -13.09 -16.02
C MET A 94 -16.05 -14.11 -15.77
N ASP A 95 -15.79 -15.17 -15.01
CA ASP A 95 -16.82 -16.16 -14.69
C ASP A 95 -18.01 -15.54 -13.94
N LYS A 96 -17.74 -14.61 -13.02
CA LYS A 96 -18.80 -13.83 -12.34
C LYS A 96 -19.58 -12.97 -13.31
N LEU A 97 -18.92 -12.27 -14.23
CA LEU A 97 -19.59 -11.47 -15.27
C LEU A 97 -20.48 -12.36 -16.15
N VAL A 98 -19.98 -13.51 -16.59
CA VAL A 98 -20.77 -14.49 -17.36
C VAL A 98 -21.98 -14.97 -16.54
N GLY A 99 -21.83 -15.13 -15.23
CA GLY A 99 -22.95 -15.39 -14.32
C GLY A 99 -24.02 -14.31 -14.34
N VAL A 100 -23.63 -13.03 -14.30
CA VAL A 100 -24.55 -11.88 -14.40
C VAL A 100 -25.26 -11.85 -15.75
N LEU A 101 -24.54 -12.08 -16.85
CA LEU A 101 -25.11 -12.13 -18.21
C LEU A 101 -26.12 -13.27 -18.41
N LYS A 102 -26.03 -14.33 -17.60
CA LYS A 102 -26.98 -15.45 -17.60
C LYS A 102 -28.21 -15.22 -16.72
N ASP A 103 -28.20 -14.21 -15.86
CA ASP A 103 -29.32 -13.94 -14.95
C ASP A 103 -30.56 -13.49 -15.78
N PRO A 104 -31.75 -14.08 -15.56
CA PRO A 104 -32.97 -13.68 -16.27
C PRO A 104 -33.36 -12.21 -16.10
N ARG A 105 -32.86 -11.55 -15.04
CA ARG A 105 -33.08 -10.13 -14.76
C ARG A 105 -32.09 -9.21 -15.48
N PHE A 106 -31.12 -9.76 -16.21
CA PHE A 106 -30.11 -8.98 -16.91
C PHE A 106 -30.76 -8.06 -17.96
N ALA A 107 -30.55 -6.75 -17.80
CA ALA A 107 -31.02 -5.74 -18.74
C ALA A 107 -30.05 -5.63 -19.93
N LYS A 108 -30.56 -5.84 -21.15
CA LYS A 108 -29.76 -5.76 -22.38
C LYS A 108 -29.43 -4.33 -22.81
N HIS A 109 -30.14 -3.35 -22.27
CA HIS A 109 -30.01 -1.94 -22.63
C HIS A 109 -29.82 -1.14 -21.35
N PHE A 110 -28.58 -0.73 -21.11
CA PHE A 110 -28.23 0.22 -20.08
C PHE A 110 -27.03 1.05 -20.58
N ASP A 111 -26.96 2.28 -20.13
CA ASP A 111 -25.82 3.15 -20.40
C ASP A 111 -24.91 3.12 -19.16
N ILE A 112 -23.69 2.60 -19.33
CA ILE A 112 -22.73 2.45 -18.24
C ILE A 112 -22.44 3.80 -17.58
N LYS A 113 -22.33 4.87 -18.36
CA LYS A 113 -22.01 6.20 -17.83
C LYS A 113 -23.16 6.69 -16.96
N TRP A 114 -24.39 6.63 -17.46
CA TRP A 114 -25.57 7.03 -16.69
C TRP A 114 -25.75 6.23 -15.41
N GLU A 115 -25.61 4.90 -15.46
CA GLU A 115 -25.73 4.07 -14.26
C GLU A 115 -24.58 4.30 -13.27
N THR A 116 -23.39 4.68 -13.76
CA THR A 116 -22.27 5.10 -12.89
C THR A 116 -22.59 6.42 -12.20
N ASP A 117 -23.06 7.44 -12.94
CA ASP A 117 -23.43 8.75 -12.39
C ASP A 117 -24.52 8.60 -11.31
N LYS A 118 -25.52 7.75 -11.58
CA LYS A 118 -26.60 7.43 -10.63
C LYS A 118 -26.09 6.68 -9.40
N PHE A 119 -25.11 5.79 -9.57
CA PHE A 119 -24.48 5.09 -8.45
C PHE A 119 -23.67 6.06 -7.59
N ASP A 120 -22.95 7.00 -8.19
CA ASP A 120 -22.21 8.05 -7.48
C ASP A 120 -23.14 8.96 -6.68
N GLU A 121 -24.29 9.36 -7.25
CA GLU A 121 -25.34 10.11 -6.53
C GLU A 121 -25.92 9.32 -5.35
N TYR A 122 -26.11 8.01 -5.52
CA TYR A 122 -26.54 7.12 -4.45
C TYR A 122 -25.48 6.97 -3.34
N LEU A 123 -24.19 6.96 -3.69
CA LEU A 123 -23.11 6.93 -2.70
C LEU A 123 -22.99 8.27 -1.94
N ALA A 124 -23.10 9.41 -2.65
CA ALA A 124 -23.20 10.73 -2.03
C ALA A 124 -24.43 10.85 -1.11
N THR A 125 -25.48 10.10 -1.47
CA THR A 125 -26.69 9.74 -0.72
C THR A 125 -26.56 9.38 0.76
N GLY A 126 -25.42 8.79 1.12
CA GLY A 126 -25.30 7.87 2.25
C GLY A 126 -25.86 6.47 1.97
N GLY A 127 -26.23 6.14 0.72
CA GLY A 127 -26.71 4.82 0.33
C GLY A 127 -25.60 3.75 0.31
N GLY A 128 -24.34 4.17 0.22
CA GLY A 128 -23.20 3.33 0.49
C GLY A 128 -23.08 3.07 1.99
N SER A 129 -23.46 1.87 2.43
CA SER A 129 -23.10 1.27 3.73
C SER A 129 -21.76 1.81 4.24
N GLU A 130 -21.74 2.18 5.54
CA GLU A 130 -20.57 2.56 6.37
C GLU A 130 -19.25 2.34 5.63
N VAL A 131 -18.58 3.43 5.27
CA VAL A 131 -17.34 3.45 4.49
C VAL A 131 -16.51 2.18 4.73
N ARG A 132 -16.55 1.28 3.76
CA ARG A 132 -15.86 -0.01 3.84
C ARG A 132 -14.36 0.25 4.01
N ASP A 133 -13.67 -0.66 4.70
CA ASP A 133 -12.23 -0.60 5.03
C ASP A 133 -11.82 0.33 6.21
N GLY A 134 -12.79 0.73 7.04
CA GLY A 134 -12.52 1.32 8.37
C GLY A 134 -12.22 2.82 8.39
N TRP A 135 -12.54 3.50 7.30
CA TRP A 135 -12.54 4.95 7.17
C TRP A 135 -13.69 5.61 7.97
N LYS A 136 -13.45 6.83 8.42
CA LYS A 136 -14.34 7.64 9.24
C LYS A 136 -14.29 9.09 8.77
N SER A 137 -15.37 9.82 9.03
CA SER A 137 -15.40 11.28 8.85
C SER A 137 -15.44 11.97 10.22
N ALA A 138 -14.72 13.08 10.37
CA ALA A 138 -14.77 13.94 11.55
C ALA A 138 -14.54 15.40 11.17
N SER A 139 -14.97 16.30 12.04
CA SER A 139 -14.50 17.69 12.05
C SER A 139 -13.39 17.84 13.08
N VAL A 140 -12.34 18.59 12.74
CA VAL A 140 -11.19 18.80 13.63
C VAL A 140 -10.97 20.29 13.84
N ASP A 141 -10.84 20.67 15.10
CA ASP A 141 -10.51 22.03 15.51
C ASP A 141 -9.00 22.18 15.65
N ILE A 142 -8.42 23.13 14.91
CA ILE A 142 -6.99 23.40 14.88
C ILE A 142 -6.74 24.80 15.44
N SER A 143 -5.89 24.93 16.45
CA SER A 143 -5.41 26.24 16.90
C SER A 143 -4.45 26.83 15.87
N VAL A 144 -4.79 27.98 15.31
CA VAL A 144 -4.01 28.63 14.25
C VAL A 144 -3.30 29.86 14.83
N PRO A 145 -1.96 29.98 14.68
CA PRO A 145 -1.25 31.18 15.08
C PRO A 145 -1.61 32.34 14.14
N ASP A 146 -2.12 33.43 14.69
CA ASP A 146 -2.48 34.65 13.94
C ASP A 146 -1.44 35.78 14.10
N GLY A 147 -0.30 35.48 14.75
CA GLY A 147 0.78 36.42 15.01
C GLY A 147 0.64 37.21 16.30
N LEU A 148 -0.44 37.04 17.07
CA LEU A 148 -0.60 37.64 18.39
C LEU A 148 0.02 36.76 19.48
N ARG A 149 0.45 37.39 20.58
CA ARG A 149 0.96 36.68 21.76
C ARG A 149 -0.19 36.29 22.66
N TYR A 150 -0.38 35.00 22.84
CA TYR A 150 -1.34 34.43 23.77
C TYR A 150 -0.64 33.90 25.03
N ASN A 151 -1.33 34.00 26.17
CA ASN A 151 -0.83 33.47 27.44
C ASN A 151 -0.98 31.94 27.53
N SER A 152 -1.77 31.32 26.64
CA SER A 152 -1.94 29.87 26.53
C SER A 152 -2.40 29.48 25.12
N VAL A 153 -2.30 28.18 24.78
CA VAL A 153 -2.68 27.66 23.45
C VAL A 153 -4.20 27.70 23.25
N GLU A 154 -4.98 27.54 24.33
CA GLU A 154 -6.45 27.57 24.31
C GLU A 154 -7.01 28.96 24.03
N ALA A 155 -6.22 30.01 24.25
CA ALA A 155 -6.59 31.39 23.92
C ALA A 155 -6.33 31.75 22.45
N ALA A 156 -5.63 30.89 21.69
CA ALA A 156 -5.37 31.12 20.28
C ALA A 156 -6.65 30.87 19.45
N PRO A 157 -6.81 31.55 18.30
CA PRO A 157 -7.95 31.34 17.40
C PRO A 157 -8.03 29.88 16.95
N VAL A 158 -9.25 29.34 16.95
CA VAL A 158 -9.54 27.97 16.54
C VAL A 158 -10.17 27.99 15.16
N PHE A 159 -9.63 27.15 14.28
CA PHE A 159 -10.14 26.92 12.94
C PHE A 159 -10.71 25.50 12.85
N SER A 160 -12.03 25.41 12.66
CA SER A 160 -12.73 24.14 12.47
C SER A 160 -12.60 23.70 11.02
N VAL A 161 -12.01 22.53 10.80
CA VAL A 161 -11.89 21.85 9.51
C VAL A 161 -12.94 20.73 9.44
N PRO A 162 -14.10 20.95 8.80
CA PRO A 162 -15.09 19.90 8.63
C PRO A 162 -14.68 18.90 7.53
N GLY A 163 -15.14 17.66 7.64
CA GLY A 163 -15.02 16.68 6.56
C GLY A 163 -13.65 16.02 6.43
N LEU A 164 -12.87 15.94 7.51
CA LEU A 164 -11.65 15.13 7.53
C LEU A 164 -12.03 13.65 7.39
N PHE A 165 -11.57 13.03 6.30
CA PHE A 165 -11.74 11.61 6.07
C PHE A 165 -10.50 10.86 6.51
N TYR A 166 -10.61 9.93 7.46
CA TYR A 166 -9.44 9.28 8.06
C TYR A 166 -9.69 7.84 8.51
N ARG A 167 -8.62 7.08 8.68
CA ARG A 167 -8.60 5.76 9.33
C ARG A 167 -7.99 5.90 10.71
N PRO A 168 -8.58 5.29 11.76
CA PRO A 168 -7.95 5.28 13.08
C PRO A 168 -6.54 4.69 13.01
N LEU A 169 -5.54 5.43 13.48
CA LEU A 169 -4.12 5.07 13.37
C LEU A 169 -3.83 3.65 13.89
N ILE A 170 -4.40 3.27 15.03
CA ILE A 170 -4.25 1.93 15.61
C ILE A 170 -4.77 0.83 14.67
N LYS A 171 -5.85 1.07 13.91
CA LYS A 171 -6.35 0.10 12.93
C LYS A 171 -5.37 -0.06 11.77
N VAL A 172 -4.79 1.04 11.29
CA VAL A 172 -3.76 1.03 10.24
C VAL A 172 -2.52 0.29 10.71
N ILE A 173 -2.05 0.56 11.94
CA ILE A 173 -0.90 -0.14 12.55
C ILE A 173 -1.15 -1.65 12.65
N LYS A 174 -2.30 -2.05 13.18
CA LYS A 174 -2.66 -3.48 13.28
C LYS A 174 -2.70 -4.14 11.90
N SER A 175 -3.33 -3.50 10.92
CA SER A 175 -3.41 -4.02 9.55
C SER A 175 -2.02 -4.15 8.90
N GLY A 176 -1.17 -3.13 9.02
CA GLY A 176 0.20 -3.16 8.49
C GLY A 176 1.05 -4.29 9.07
N ILE A 177 0.95 -4.52 10.38
CA ILE A 177 1.67 -5.61 11.06
C ILE A 177 1.06 -6.97 10.70
N GLN A 178 -0.27 -7.12 10.68
CA GLN A 178 -0.90 -8.41 10.37
C GLN A 178 -0.67 -8.88 8.94
N ASN A 179 -0.55 -7.95 7.99
CA ASN A 179 -0.38 -8.29 6.57
C ASN A 179 1.06 -8.69 6.23
N VAL A 180 2.08 -8.06 6.84
CA VAL A 180 3.49 -8.19 6.40
C VAL A 180 4.48 -8.28 7.56
N GLY A 181 4.04 -8.02 8.79
CA GLY A 181 4.86 -7.79 9.97
C GLY A 181 6.00 -8.79 10.15
N ASP A 182 5.65 -10.07 10.06
CA ASP A 182 6.58 -11.15 10.36
C ASP A 182 7.59 -11.46 9.25
N ARG A 183 7.52 -10.83 8.07
CA ARG A 183 8.50 -11.05 6.99
C ARG A 183 9.46 -9.88 6.78
N CYS A 184 9.02 -8.66 7.10
CA CYS A 184 9.72 -7.46 6.63
C CYS A 184 9.99 -6.40 7.69
N PHE A 185 9.64 -6.63 8.97
CA PHE A 185 9.86 -5.65 10.04
C PHE A 185 11.09 -5.96 10.87
N HIS A 186 11.97 -4.97 11.01
CA HIS A 186 13.05 -4.97 12.00
C HIS A 186 12.51 -4.54 13.37
N TYR A 187 12.19 -5.51 14.24
CA TYR A 187 11.70 -5.25 15.59
C TYR A 187 12.80 -5.02 16.62
N THR A 188 13.97 -5.64 16.43
CA THR A 188 15.15 -5.42 17.26
C THR A 188 16.09 -4.46 16.52
N PRO A 189 16.27 -3.22 16.99
CA PRO A 189 17.16 -2.28 16.34
C PRO A 189 18.63 -2.65 16.57
N PHE A 190 19.51 -2.10 15.74
CA PHE A 190 20.95 -2.34 15.82
C PHE A 190 21.74 -1.12 15.38
N LYS A 191 23.05 -1.13 15.63
CA LYS A 191 24.00 -0.20 15.02
C LYS A 191 24.76 -0.95 13.93
N GLN A 192 24.85 -0.38 12.74
CA GLN A 192 25.57 -1.02 11.62
C GLN A 192 26.95 -0.41 11.46
N PHE A 193 27.96 -1.25 11.30
CA PHE A 193 29.35 -0.82 11.13
C PHE A 193 29.98 -1.46 9.90
N TRP A 194 30.98 -0.80 9.34
CA TRP A 194 31.81 -1.28 8.26
C TRP A 194 33.28 -1.30 8.68
N SER A 195 33.93 -2.44 8.50
CA SER A 195 35.38 -2.62 8.70
C SER A 195 36.06 -2.80 7.34
N PRO A 196 36.67 -1.75 6.76
CA PRO A 196 37.32 -1.84 5.45
C PRO A 196 38.58 -2.71 5.46
N SER A 197 39.27 -2.78 6.59
CA SER A 197 40.41 -3.65 6.83
C SER A 197 40.30 -4.32 8.21
N PRO A 198 41.00 -5.44 8.45
CA PRO A 198 41.04 -6.09 9.76
C PRO A 198 41.64 -5.20 10.86
N ASP A 199 42.59 -4.33 10.49
CA ASP A 199 43.36 -3.51 11.43
C ASP A 199 42.84 -2.06 11.56
N GLY A 200 41.84 -1.69 10.74
CA GLY A 200 41.25 -0.35 10.76
C GLY A 200 40.11 -0.24 11.77
N PRO A 201 39.88 0.94 12.37
CA PRO A 201 38.73 1.14 13.25
C PRO A 201 37.42 0.99 12.46
N PRO A 202 36.40 0.28 13.00
CA PRO A 202 35.09 0.20 12.37
C PRO A 202 34.45 1.58 12.21
N GLN A 203 33.82 1.80 11.05
CA GLN A 203 33.10 3.03 10.73
C GLN A 203 31.59 2.84 10.92
N ARG A 204 30.93 3.81 11.57
CA ARG A 204 29.48 3.76 11.76
C ARG A 204 28.76 4.08 10.45
N LEU A 205 27.82 3.22 10.07
CA LEU A 205 26.91 3.45 8.96
C LEU A 205 25.55 3.95 9.46
N TYR A 206 25.04 4.97 8.77
CA TYR A 206 23.72 5.55 8.99
C TYR A 206 22.92 5.38 7.70
N ASP A 207 21.82 4.63 7.75
CA ASP A 207 21.01 4.34 6.57
C ASP A 207 19.53 4.19 6.95
N GLU A 208 19.22 3.15 7.73
CA GLU A 208 17.85 2.80 8.07
C GLU A 208 17.45 3.33 9.45
N ILE A 209 16.17 3.66 9.63
CA ILE A 209 15.66 4.19 10.90
C ILE A 209 15.82 3.15 12.01
N TYR A 210 15.51 1.87 11.74
CA TYR A 210 15.73 0.78 12.68
C TYR A 210 17.21 0.53 13.02
N ALA A 211 18.14 1.13 12.27
CA ALA A 211 19.58 1.10 12.54
C ALA A 211 20.12 2.38 13.23
N SER A 212 19.23 3.32 13.59
CA SER A 212 19.57 4.60 14.19
C SER A 212 19.76 4.52 15.71
N ASP A 213 20.55 5.43 16.26
CA ASP A 213 20.74 5.52 17.72
C ASP A 213 19.44 5.84 18.44
N ALA A 214 18.59 6.71 17.87
CA ALA A 214 17.27 7.02 18.42
C ALA A 214 16.38 5.78 18.56
N MET A 215 16.41 4.85 17.59
CA MET A 215 15.65 3.60 17.70
C MET A 215 16.24 2.64 18.74
N VAL A 216 17.56 2.55 18.84
CA VAL A 216 18.24 1.74 19.86
C VAL A 216 17.93 2.26 21.27
N GLU A 217 17.96 3.58 21.45
CA GLU A 217 17.63 4.25 22.71
C GLU A 217 16.16 4.03 23.09
N ALA A 218 15.23 4.29 22.15
CA ALA A 218 13.80 4.08 22.38
C ALA A 218 13.49 2.62 22.72
N HIS A 219 14.10 1.66 22.01
CA HIS A 219 13.94 0.24 22.32
C HIS A 219 14.46 -0.10 23.71
N THR A 220 15.65 0.38 24.07
CA THR A 220 16.24 0.16 25.40
C THR A 220 15.39 0.75 26.51
N ALA A 221 14.83 1.95 26.31
CA ALA A 221 13.93 2.59 27.26
C ALA A 221 12.66 1.76 27.48
N VAL A 222 12.06 1.25 26.39
CA VAL A 222 10.87 0.38 26.46
C VAL A 222 11.18 -0.94 27.16
N GLN A 223 12.35 -1.55 26.96
CA GLN A 223 12.72 -2.78 27.66
C GLN A 223 12.93 -2.60 29.17
N LYS A 224 13.23 -1.38 29.63
CA LYS A 224 13.40 -1.05 31.06
C LYS A 224 12.08 -0.81 31.79
N LEU A 225 10.97 -0.63 31.07
CA LEU A 225 9.66 -0.46 31.69
C LEU A 225 9.25 -1.74 32.46
N PRO A 226 8.40 -1.63 33.49
CA PRO A 226 7.81 -2.81 34.13
C PRO A 226 7.03 -3.65 33.10
N PRO A 227 7.04 -5.00 33.20
CA PRO A 227 6.21 -5.83 32.34
C PRO A 227 4.73 -5.51 32.50
N GLU A 228 3.98 -5.58 31.41
CA GLU A 228 2.52 -5.42 31.45
C GLU A 228 1.90 -6.61 32.21
N PRO A 229 0.98 -6.37 33.17
CA PRO A 229 0.34 -7.44 33.93
C PRO A 229 -0.31 -8.48 33.00
N ASN A 230 -0.03 -9.76 33.25
CA ASN A 230 -0.56 -10.89 32.47
C ASN A 230 -0.17 -10.90 30.97
N CYS A 231 0.87 -10.17 30.57
CA CYS A 231 1.35 -10.13 29.19
C CYS A 231 2.75 -10.74 29.07
N MET A 232 2.86 -11.80 28.27
CA MET A 232 4.14 -12.46 27.96
C MET A 232 4.69 -12.06 26.57
N LEU A 233 4.03 -11.11 25.90
CA LEU A 233 4.43 -10.67 24.56
C LEU A 233 5.64 -9.74 24.63
N LYS A 234 6.46 -9.77 23.59
CA LYS A 234 7.60 -8.87 23.45
C LYS A 234 7.10 -7.44 23.24
N ARG A 235 7.79 -6.50 23.88
CA ARG A 235 7.59 -5.08 23.63
C ARG A 235 8.51 -4.66 22.49
N VAL A 236 7.94 -3.96 21.53
CA VAL A 236 8.66 -3.51 20.34
C VAL A 236 8.37 -2.03 20.11
N VAL A 237 9.30 -1.34 19.45
CA VAL A 237 9.13 0.06 19.05
C VAL A 237 8.87 0.10 17.56
N LEU A 238 7.81 0.82 17.18
CA LEU A 238 7.46 1.06 15.80
C LEU A 238 7.77 2.50 15.44
N ALA A 239 8.61 2.70 14.42
CA ALA A 239 8.84 3.98 13.81
C ALA A 239 7.73 4.27 12.80
N LEU A 240 7.02 5.38 12.99
CA LEU A 240 5.94 5.83 12.12
C LEU A 240 6.43 7.05 11.32
N MET A 241 6.40 6.96 9.99
CA MET A 241 6.83 8.02 9.08
C MET A 241 5.63 8.60 8.34
N PHE A 242 5.21 9.80 8.72
CA PHE A 242 4.07 10.49 8.11
C PHE A 242 4.52 11.42 6.97
N TRP A 243 3.78 11.40 5.86
CA TRP A 243 4.03 12.26 4.70
C TRP A 243 2.71 12.80 4.16
N SER A 244 2.74 14.01 3.62
CA SER A 244 1.61 14.58 2.90
C SER A 244 2.13 15.38 1.71
N ASP A 245 1.49 15.22 0.56
CA ASP A 245 1.77 15.94 -0.66
C ASP A 245 0.46 16.32 -1.37
N SER A 246 0.55 17.23 -2.35
CA SER A 246 -0.56 17.50 -3.26
C SER A 246 -0.58 16.46 -4.35
N THR A 247 -1.69 15.76 -4.50
CA THR A 247 -1.91 14.80 -5.58
C THR A 247 -2.93 15.36 -6.58
N HIS A 248 -2.54 15.43 -7.86
CA HIS A 248 -3.44 15.77 -8.96
C HIS A 248 -4.12 14.49 -9.47
N LEU A 249 -5.46 14.43 -9.39
CA LEU A 249 -6.20 13.18 -9.62
C LEU A 249 -6.52 12.91 -11.11
N ALA A 250 -6.47 13.92 -11.97
CA ALA A 250 -6.84 13.79 -13.37
C ALA A 250 -5.90 14.59 -14.27
N SER A 251 -5.48 14.03 -15.42
CA SER A 251 -4.67 14.75 -16.40
C SER A 251 -5.36 15.98 -17.00
N PHE A 252 -6.70 16.03 -16.91
CA PHE A 252 -7.52 17.17 -17.29
C PHE A 252 -8.56 17.42 -16.19
N GLY A 253 -8.57 18.63 -15.64
CA GLY A 253 -9.42 19.03 -14.51
C GLY A 253 -8.62 19.61 -13.34
N ASP A 254 -9.34 20.21 -12.39
CA ASP A 254 -8.80 20.86 -11.18
C ASP A 254 -8.96 20.00 -9.92
N ALA A 255 -9.38 18.75 -10.07
CA ALA A 255 -9.54 17.80 -8.98
C ALA A 255 -8.19 17.47 -8.35
N SER A 256 -8.02 17.90 -7.10
CA SER A 256 -6.84 17.66 -6.28
C SER A 256 -7.20 16.98 -4.97
N LEU A 257 -6.24 16.27 -4.41
CA LEU A 257 -6.37 15.56 -3.14
C LEU A 257 -5.11 15.80 -2.30
N TRP A 258 -5.31 15.94 -1.00
CA TRP A 258 -4.21 16.03 -0.03
C TRP A 258 -4.21 14.81 0.90
N PRO A 259 -3.57 13.72 0.50
CA PRO A 259 -3.45 12.54 1.34
C PRO A 259 -2.44 12.73 2.48
N LEU A 260 -2.69 11.99 3.56
CA LEU A 260 -1.74 11.68 4.62
C LEU A 260 -1.39 10.20 4.52
N TYR A 261 -0.11 9.94 4.28
CA TYR A 261 0.44 8.60 4.16
C TYR A 261 1.26 8.23 5.40
N LEU A 262 1.36 6.93 5.67
CA LEU A 262 2.25 6.33 6.66
C LEU A 262 3.08 5.24 6.04
N PHE A 263 4.38 5.31 6.31
CA PHE A 263 5.32 4.21 6.16
C PHE A 263 5.86 3.77 7.52
N PHE A 264 6.17 2.49 7.66
CA PHE A 264 6.86 1.99 8.85
C PHE A 264 8.37 2.11 8.67
N GLY A 265 9.01 2.87 9.56
CA GLY A 265 10.47 2.98 9.59
C GLY A 265 11.17 1.70 10.03
N ASN A 266 10.43 0.66 10.42
CA ASN A 266 10.92 -0.70 10.68
C ASN A 266 11.07 -1.52 9.39
N GLN A 267 10.59 -1.04 8.25
CA GLN A 267 10.77 -1.67 6.94
C GLN A 267 11.90 -0.98 6.18
N SER A 268 12.66 -1.76 5.42
CA SER A 268 13.77 -1.24 4.62
C SER A 268 13.29 -0.19 3.62
N LYS A 269 14.17 0.78 3.31
CA LYS A 269 13.92 1.77 2.26
C LYS A 269 13.59 1.13 0.92
N TRP A 270 14.22 -0.02 0.63
CA TRP A 270 13.99 -0.80 -0.59
C TRP A 270 12.52 -1.20 -0.72
N LEU A 271 11.95 -1.81 0.32
CA LEU A 271 10.55 -2.19 0.34
C LEU A 271 9.63 -0.97 0.29
N ARG A 272 9.98 0.10 1.02
CA ARG A 272 9.17 1.33 1.05
C ARG A 272 9.05 2.03 -0.30
N VAL A 273 10.09 1.97 -1.13
CA VAL A 273 10.15 2.63 -2.44
C VAL A 273 9.62 1.74 -3.56
N LYS A 274 9.49 0.43 -3.35
CA LYS A 274 8.95 -0.51 -4.34
C LYS A 274 7.43 -0.31 -4.51
N PRO A 275 6.92 0.15 -5.66
CA PRO A 275 5.49 0.50 -5.80
C PRO A 275 4.52 -0.67 -5.53
N GLN A 276 4.96 -1.90 -5.80
CA GLN A 276 4.16 -3.12 -5.64
C GLN A 276 4.22 -3.73 -4.23
N SER A 277 4.99 -3.16 -3.30
CA SER A 277 5.16 -3.71 -1.95
C SER A 277 3.97 -3.42 -1.03
N ASN A 278 3.05 -2.53 -1.43
CA ASN A 278 1.93 -1.99 -0.64
C ASN A 278 2.31 -1.56 0.79
N THR A 279 3.51 -1.01 0.98
CA THR A 279 4.00 -0.47 2.26
C THR A 279 3.58 0.98 2.53
N CYS A 280 2.94 1.63 1.55
CA CYS A 280 2.36 2.97 1.69
C CYS A 280 0.93 2.86 2.20
N HIS A 281 0.66 3.34 3.40
CA HIS A 281 -0.66 3.27 4.00
C HIS A 281 -1.32 4.65 4.02
N HIS A 282 -2.46 4.79 3.34
CA HIS A 282 -3.27 5.99 3.44
C HIS A 282 -3.97 6.04 4.81
N ILE A 283 -3.83 7.17 5.51
CA ILE A 283 -4.44 7.38 6.83
C ILE A 283 -5.50 8.45 6.78
N ALA A 284 -5.31 9.52 6.01
CA ALA A 284 -6.28 10.59 5.94
C ALA A 284 -6.29 11.25 4.56
N TYR A 285 -7.36 11.96 4.27
CA TYR A 285 -7.47 12.89 3.16
C TYR A 285 -7.93 14.23 3.72
N PHE A 286 -7.07 15.23 3.59
CA PHE A 286 -7.35 16.57 4.04
C PHE A 286 -8.34 17.23 3.07
N PRO A 287 -9.44 17.82 3.58
CA PRO A 287 -10.36 18.57 2.77
C PRO A 287 -9.66 19.83 2.26
N LYS A 288 -10.05 20.28 1.08
CA LYS A 288 -9.69 21.61 0.60
C LYS A 288 -10.46 22.63 1.45
N VAL A 289 -9.73 23.51 2.13
CA VAL A 289 -10.30 24.56 2.99
C VAL A 289 -10.05 25.94 2.39
#